data_AF-A0A840QQD6-F1
#
_entry.id   AF-A0A840QQD6-F1
#
_cell.length_a   1.000
_cell.length_b   1.000
_cell.length_c   1.000
_cell.angle_alpha   90.00
_cell.angle_beta   90.00
_cell.angle_gamma   90.00
#
_symmetry.space_group_name_H-M   'P 1'
#
loop_
_entity.id
_entity.type
_entity.pdbx_description
1 polymer ?
#
loop_
_entity_poly.entity_id
_entity_poly.type
_entity_poly.pdbx_seq_one_letter_code
_entity_poly.pdbx_strand_id
1 'polypeptide(L)' 'MNSRKDWFIINQIETNYTGEMEKAMYQSYGFGYEEYNRNLNNRMKVEAERERNYRRSVEIVASHQNQVRP' A
#
# COMPACT_ATOMS: atom_id res chain seq x y z
N MET A 1 3.39 -25.26 -25.26
CA MET A 1 3.83 -25.36 -23.84
C MET A 1 4.47 -24.04 -23.45
N ASN A 2 3.74 -23.19 -22.70
CA ASN A 2 4.31 -21.96 -22.16
C ASN A 2 5.13 -22.31 -20.92
N SER A 3 6.45 -22.24 -21.04
CA SER A 3 7.38 -22.30 -19.91
C SER A 3 7.09 -21.11 -19.00
N ARG A 4 6.34 -21.35 -17.92
CA ARG A 4 6.21 -20.36 -16.85
C ARG A 4 7.55 -20.29 -16.13
N LYS A 5 8.22 -19.14 -16.23
CA LYS A 5 9.44 -18.80 -15.51
C LYS A 5 9.08 -18.47 -14.06
N ASP A 6 8.46 -19.41 -13.34
CA ASP A 6 7.98 -19.22 -11.96
C ASP A 6 9.14 -19.25 -10.93
N TRP A 7 10.38 -19.52 -11.35
CA TRP A 7 11.52 -19.75 -10.47
C TRP A 7 12.27 -18.50 -9.97
N PHE A 8 11.79 -17.29 -10.26
CA PHE A 8 12.55 -16.06 -9.97
C PHE A 8 11.78 -14.89 -9.34
N ILE A 9 10.51 -15.02 -8.97
CA ILE A 9 9.83 -13.93 -8.26
C ILE A 9 10.18 -13.99 -6.76
N ILE A 10 11.38 -13.51 -6.41
CA ILE A 10 11.94 -13.55 -5.04
C ILE A 10 11.11 -12.70 -4.04
N ASN A 11 10.30 -11.74 -4.52
CA ASN A 11 9.61 -10.75 -3.69
C ASN A 11 8.08 -10.80 -3.76
N GLN A 12 7.49 -11.89 -4.26
CA GLN A 12 6.04 -12.02 -4.28
C GLN A 12 5.49 -12.13 -2.85
N ILE A 13 4.54 -11.28 -2.50
CA ILE A 13 3.80 -11.41 -1.23
C ILE A 13 2.38 -11.86 -1.52
N GLU A 14 1.84 -12.69 -0.64
CA GLU A 14 0.42 -13.06 -0.65
C GLU A 14 -0.34 -12.14 0.29
N THR A 15 -1.39 -11.51 -0.24
CA THR A 15 -2.24 -10.58 0.53
C THR A 15 -3.69 -10.91 0.27
N ASN A 16 -4.50 -10.96 1.33
CA ASN A 16 -5.94 -11.01 1.20
C ASN A 16 -6.48 -9.57 1.06
N TYR A 17 -7.23 -9.32 -0.01
CA TYR A 17 -7.86 -8.03 -0.27
C TYR A 17 -9.27 -8.23 -0.82
N THR A 18 -10.14 -7.25 -0.60
CA THR A 18 -11.51 -7.25 -1.14
C THR A 18 -11.57 -6.58 -2.51
N GLY A 19 -12.67 -6.77 -3.24
CA GLY A 19 -12.87 -6.08 -4.52
C GLY A 19 -12.88 -4.56 -4.40
N GLU A 20 -13.34 -4.02 -3.27
CA GLU A 20 -13.29 -2.57 -3.02
C GLU A 20 -11.87 -2.07 -2.74
N MET A 21 -11.05 -2.88 -2.06
CA MET A 21 -9.63 -2.56 -1.89
C MET A 21 -8.90 -2.56 -3.24
N GLU A 22 -9.19 -3.51 -4.12
CA GLU A 22 -8.64 -3.56 -5.48
C GLU A 22 -8.99 -2.30 -6.27
N LYS A 23 -10.27 -1.91 -6.26
CA LYS A 23 -10.75 -0.67 -6.91
C LYS A 23 -10.02 0.56 -6.34
N ALA A 24 -9.92 0.67 -5.02
CA ALA A 24 -9.24 1.79 -4.37
C ALA A 24 -7.75 1.85 -4.72
N MET A 25 -7.08 0.70 -4.82
CA MET A 25 -5.66 0.62 -5.21
C MET A 25 -5.46 1.12 -6.65
N TYR A 26 -6.30 0.65 -7.59
CA TYR A 26 -6.28 1.13 -8.97
C TYR A 26 -6.57 2.63 -9.08
N GLN A 27 -7.55 3.13 -8.33
CA GLN A 27 -7.89 4.56 -8.33
C GLN A 27 -6.75 5.43 -7.78
N SER A 28 -6.04 4.95 -6.75
CA SER A 28 -5.01 5.74 -6.06
C SER A 28 -3.66 5.70 -6.79
N TYR A 29 -3.26 4.53 -7.30
CA TYR A 29 -1.90 4.29 -7.79
C TYR A 29 -1.83 3.84 -9.26
N GLY A 30 -2.97 3.58 -9.90
CA GLY A 30 -3.05 3.12 -11.29
C GLY A 30 -2.77 1.63 -11.50
N PHE A 31 -2.62 0.85 -10.42
CA PHE A 31 -2.40 -0.59 -10.47
C PHE A 31 -3.09 -1.31 -9.31
N GLY A 32 -3.34 -2.61 -9.48
CA GLY A 32 -4.01 -3.46 -8.50
C GLY A 32 -3.07 -4.19 -7.54
N TYR A 33 -3.63 -4.99 -6.64
CA TYR A 33 -2.86 -5.75 -5.66
C TYR A 33 -1.97 -6.84 -6.30
N GLU A 34 -2.31 -7.35 -7.48
CA GLU A 34 -1.44 -8.29 -8.20
C GLU A 34 -0.06 -7.68 -8.53
N GLU A 35 -0.05 -6.44 -9.04
CA GLU A 35 1.18 -5.72 -9.38
C GLU A 35 1.93 -5.27 -8.12
N TYR A 36 1.19 -4.78 -7.11
CA TYR A 36 1.74 -4.46 -5.78
C TYR A 36 2.45 -5.67 -5.15
N ASN A 37 1.88 -6.86 -5.30
CA ASN A 37 2.41 -8.09 -4.74
C ASN A 37 3.65 -8.58 -5.47
N ARG A 38 3.78 -8.33 -6.77
CA ARG A 38 4.92 -8.82 -7.58
C ARG A 38 6.07 -7.83 -7.68
N ASN A 39 5.80 -6.52 -7.62
CA ASN A 39 6.77 -5.47 -7.91
C ASN A 39 7.15 -4.68 -6.65
N LEU A 40 8.38 -4.90 -6.18
CA LEU A 40 8.92 -4.24 -4.99
C LEU A 40 8.92 -2.71 -5.11
N ASN A 41 9.23 -2.15 -6.28
CA ASN A 41 9.28 -0.70 -6.46
C ASN A 41 7.89 -0.07 -6.33
N ASN A 42 6.87 -0.73 -6.90
CA ASN A 42 5.48 -0.28 -6.77
C ASN A 42 5.00 -0.40 -5.33
N ARG A 43 5.38 -1.47 -4.63
CA ARG A 43 5.13 -1.61 -3.18
C ARG A 43 5.75 -0.50 -2.36
N MET A 44 7.04 -0.21 -2.57
CA MET A 44 7.75 0.83 -1.83
C MET A 44 7.14 2.23 -2.04
N LYS A 45 6.60 2.52 -3.23
CA LYS A 45 5.86 3.76 -3.49
C LYS A 45 4.60 3.87 -2.63
N VAL A 46 3.78 2.82 -2.63
CA VAL A 46 2.53 2.77 -1.85
C VAL A 46 2.84 2.88 -0.36
N GLU A 47 3.78 2.11 0.16
CA GLU A 47 4.11 2.10 1.59
C GLU A 47 4.73 3.41 2.06
N ALA A 48 5.57 4.07 1.24
CA ALA A 48 6.12 5.38 1.58
C ALA A 48 5.02 6.47 1.68
N GLU A 49 4.00 6.41 0.83
CA GLU A 49 2.87 7.33 0.90
C GLU A 49 1.96 7.02 2.10
N ARG A 50 1.66 5.73 2.35
CA ARG A 50 0.90 5.29 3.53
C ARG A 50 1.56 5.76 4.82
N GLU A 51 2.87 5.60 4.97
CA GLU A 51 3.62 6.04 6.13
C GLU A 51 3.59 7.57 6.30
N ARG A 52 3.68 8.32 5.21
CA ARG A 52 3.57 9.79 5.24
C ARG A 52 2.19 10.23 5.71
N ASN A 53 1.14 9.60 5.19
CA ASN A 53 -0.24 9.90 5.56
C ASN A 53 -0.53 9.53 7.02
N TYR A 54 -0.01 8.40 7.48
CA TYR A 54 -0.10 8.00 8.88
C TYR A 54 0.55 9.02 9.81
N ARG A 55 1.80 9.41 9.56
CA ARG A 55 2.51 10.43 10.37
C ARG A 55 1.77 11.75 10.42
N ARG A 56 1.30 12.26 9.28
CA ARG A 56 0.48 13.48 9.22
C ARG A 56 -0.80 13.35 10.04
N SER A 57 -1.48 12.21 9.94
CA SER A 57 -2.71 11.94 10.73
C SER A 57 -2.42 11.96 12.24
N VAL A 58 -1.35 11.30 12.67
CA VAL A 58 -0.92 11.28 14.07
C VAL A 58 -0.60 12.68 14.59
N GLU A 59 0.13 13.49 13.82
CA GLU A 59 0.44 14.89 14.15
C GLU A 59 -0.84 15.73 14.32
N ILE A 60 -1.80 15.58 13.40
CA ILE A 60 -3.09 16.27 13.47
C ILE A 60 -3.83 15.89 14.74
N VAL A 61 -3.94 14.60 15.05
CA VAL A 61 -4.62 14.12 16.26
C VAL A 61 -3.94 14.64 17.52
N ALA A 62 -2.61 14.56 17.60
CA ALA A 62 -1.85 15.06 18.74
C ALA A 62 -2.05 16.58 18.94
N SER A 63 -2.04 17.35 17.85
CA SER A 63 -2.28 18.80 17.92
C SER A 63 -3.70 19.12 18.40
N HIS A 64 -4.72 18.36 17.98
CA HIS A 64 -6.09 18.54 18.45
C HIS A 64 -6.25 18.16 19.92
N GLN A 65 -5.64 17.05 20.36
CA GLN A 65 -5.68 16.63 21.77
C GLN A 65 -5.04 17.67 22.70
N ASN A 66 -3.94 18.29 22.28
CA ASN A 66 -3.29 19.36 23.03
C ASN A 66 -4.11 20.66 23.09
N GLN A 67 -4.98 20.92 22.10
CA GLN A 67 -5.88 22.08 22.10
C GLN A 67 -7.13 21.87 22.96
N VAL A 68 -7.58 20.63 23.12
CA VAL A 68 -8.78 20.29 23.91
C VAL A 68 -8.47 20.14 25.40
N ARG A 69 -7.21 19.92 25.77
CA ARG A 69 -6.79 19.78 27.17
C ARG A 69 -6.34 21.15 27.74
N PRO A 70 -7.06 21.73 28.73
CA PRO A 70 -6.68 22.99 29.36
C PRO A 70 -5.39 22.88 30.19
#